data_AF-A0A7W3QR36-F1
#
_entry.id   AF-A0A7W3QR36-F1
#
_cell.length_a   1.000
_cell.length_b   1.000
_cell.length_c   1.000
_cell.angle_alpha   90.00
_cell.angle_beta   90.00
_cell.angle_gamma   90.00
#
_symmetry.space_group_name_H-M   'P 1'
#
loop_
_entity.id
_entity.type
_entity.pdbx_description
1 polymer ?
#
loop_
_entity_poly.entity_id
_entity_poly.type
_entity_poly.pdbx_seq_one_letter_code
_entity_poly.pdbx_strand_id
1 'polypeptide(L)'
;MLGANVEQAGQELVAVIGMGGRFPGARGVEEFWRLLVGNVDAFHDPVPGAPGRTVSRHGGFVGDPFHFDAGFFGISPTEARGMDPQQRLLLQVVWEALEDAGIRPSALAGSRTGVFVGQVTAEYGERTQDPENDDVRYTAGSRLRAVGAGRVSYALDLRGPSVMVDTACSSSLVAVHMARQSLLTGESDIAIAAGVDLVLSPVDSLAYSRGGMLAPDGRCKFGSADADGFVRSDGVGVVVLRRLRDAEDAGDPVQAVIRGSAVTNDGRGGGLLLRFAVSGQVAVLREAARSAGVHPAGLDYVEAHGSGTQVGDGVELRALAEAATGGPDGPGGHRTRPEGVPLRVGSVKSNIGHAEAAGIAGLIKVVLMARHRLIPASLHAPVPNALLSDGALPVELVRENTPLPAEGPPPLLGVSPCRGRCRSRSRGCGGNWASSPTCASGTAWARWPPRIWRARSRWRTPPP
;
A
#
# COMPACT_ATOMS: atom_id res chain seq x y z
N MET A 1 10.54 -36.92 -6.35
CA MET A 1 11.31 -36.65 -5.12
C MET A 1 12.23 -35.45 -5.34
N LEU A 2 11.69 -34.23 -5.30
CA LEU A 2 12.43 -32.96 -5.31
C LEU A 2 11.88 -32.04 -4.19
N GLY A 3 11.57 -32.66 -3.05
CA GLY A 3 11.41 -31.95 -1.78
C GLY A 3 12.78 -31.82 -1.13
N ALA A 4 12.98 -30.74 -0.37
CA ALA A 4 14.24 -30.32 0.26
C ALA A 4 15.20 -29.53 -0.65
N ASN A 5 14.89 -28.24 -0.87
CA ASN A 5 15.90 -27.21 -1.12
C ASN A 5 15.41 -25.79 -0.75
N VAL A 6 14.50 -25.67 0.23
CA VAL A 6 14.03 -24.37 0.75
C VAL A 6 14.58 -24.08 2.16
N GLU A 7 15.40 -24.97 2.70
CA GLU A 7 16.28 -24.65 3.84
C GLU A 7 17.63 -24.19 3.31
N GLN A 8 17.76 -22.92 2.94
CA GLN A 8 19.06 -22.28 2.94
C GLN A 8 18.93 -20.83 3.42
N ALA A 9 19.43 -20.65 4.65
CA ALA A 9 19.32 -19.54 5.61
C ALA A 9 18.04 -19.56 6.48
N GLY A 10 18.19 -19.89 7.78
CA GLY A 10 17.13 -19.98 8.80
C GLY A 10 16.43 -18.66 9.13
N GLN A 11 15.89 -17.96 8.14
CA GLN A 11 15.06 -16.78 8.29
C GLN A 11 13.58 -17.17 8.21
N GLU A 12 12.84 -16.94 9.29
CA GLU A 12 11.39 -17.07 9.31
C GLU A 12 10.77 -16.08 8.30
N LEU A 13 9.88 -16.57 7.43
CA LEU A 13 9.24 -15.79 6.38
C LEU A 13 7.80 -15.45 6.77
N VAL A 14 7.21 -14.43 6.14
CA VAL A 14 5.82 -14.03 6.40
C VAL A 14 4.98 -14.20 5.14
N ALA A 15 3.92 -15.00 5.23
CA ALA A 15 2.94 -15.21 4.18
C ALA A 15 1.84 -14.12 4.22
N VAL A 16 1.42 -13.68 3.03
CA VAL A 16 0.14 -13.00 2.79
C VAL A 16 -0.89 -14.11 2.57
N ILE A 17 -1.84 -14.23 3.49
CA ILE A 17 -2.85 -15.30 3.45
C ILE A 17 -4.23 -14.77 3.03
N GLY A 18 -4.53 -13.49 3.26
CA GLY A 18 -5.77 -12.86 2.84
C GLY A 18 -5.57 -11.41 2.40
N MET A 19 -6.43 -10.92 1.51
CA MET A 19 -6.43 -9.54 1.07
C MET A 19 -7.85 -8.98 0.92
N GLY A 20 -8.01 -7.71 1.22
CA GLY A 20 -9.24 -6.95 0.99
C GLY A 20 -8.93 -5.56 0.45
N GLY A 21 -9.86 -4.96 -0.29
CA GLY A 21 -9.68 -3.59 -0.74
C GLY A 21 -10.92 -2.89 -1.27
N ARG A 22 -10.89 -1.56 -1.18
CA ARG A 22 -11.80 -0.61 -1.84
C ARG A 22 -10.95 0.46 -2.50
N PHE A 23 -11.06 0.55 -3.82
CA PHE A 23 -10.31 1.51 -4.63
C PHE A 23 -11.27 2.18 -5.63
N PRO A 24 -10.90 3.33 -6.21
CA PRO A 24 -11.67 3.93 -7.29
C PRO A 24 -11.94 2.91 -8.41
N GLY A 25 -13.21 2.74 -8.77
CA GLY A 25 -13.64 1.76 -9.77
C GLY A 25 -13.58 0.28 -9.35
N ALA A 26 -13.26 -0.03 -8.10
CA ALA A 26 -13.15 -1.42 -7.61
C ALA A 26 -13.63 -1.59 -6.16
N ARG A 27 -14.64 -2.46 -5.97
CA ARG A 27 -15.18 -2.83 -4.66
C ARG A 27 -14.52 -4.07 -4.05
N GLY A 28 -13.43 -4.57 -4.62
CA GLY A 28 -12.73 -5.75 -4.13
C GLY A 28 -11.47 -6.03 -4.93
N VAL A 29 -10.65 -6.94 -4.42
CA VAL A 29 -9.32 -7.26 -4.98
C VAL A 29 -9.41 -7.82 -6.41
N GLU A 30 -10.43 -8.63 -6.72
CA GLU A 30 -10.64 -9.19 -8.06
C GLU A 30 -11.13 -8.14 -9.08
N GLU A 31 -11.97 -7.18 -8.64
CA GLU A 31 -12.36 -6.04 -9.47
C GLU A 31 -11.17 -5.12 -9.74
N PHE A 32 -10.36 -4.90 -8.71
CA PHE A 32 -9.13 -4.13 -8.80
C PHE A 32 -8.17 -4.77 -9.81
N TRP A 33 -7.98 -6.09 -9.79
CA TRP A 33 -7.19 -6.79 -10.80
C TRP A 33 -7.71 -6.57 -12.23
N ARG A 34 -9.04 -6.68 -12.45
CA ARG A 34 -9.65 -6.45 -13.77
C ARG A 34 -9.44 -5.02 -14.27
N LEU A 35 -9.54 -4.04 -13.37
CA LEU A 35 -9.26 -2.63 -13.69
C LEU A 35 -7.80 -2.45 -14.14
N LEU A 36 -6.85 -3.03 -13.42
CA LEU A 36 -5.42 -2.94 -13.74
C LEU A 36 -5.10 -3.58 -15.09
N VAL A 37 -5.56 -4.81 -15.35
CA VAL A 37 -5.29 -5.51 -16.62
C VAL A 37 -6.04 -4.89 -17.80
N GLY A 38 -7.22 -4.33 -17.54
CA GLY A 38 -7.99 -3.57 -18.53
C GLY A 38 -7.40 -2.20 -18.86
N ASN A 39 -6.33 -1.79 -18.17
CA ASN A 39 -5.66 -0.49 -18.35
C ASN A 39 -6.65 0.69 -18.23
N VAL A 40 -7.61 0.56 -17.32
CA VAL A 40 -8.65 1.57 -17.11
C VAL A 40 -8.12 2.69 -16.22
N ASP A 41 -8.29 3.92 -16.69
CA ASP A 41 -8.08 5.17 -15.95
C ASP A 41 -9.35 5.51 -15.16
N ALA A 42 -9.29 5.50 -13.83
CA ALA A 42 -10.43 5.75 -12.96
C ALA A 42 -10.87 7.23 -12.86
N PHE A 43 -10.20 8.17 -13.56
CA PHE A 43 -10.31 9.62 -13.37
C PHE A 43 -11.02 10.39 -14.51
N HIS A 44 -11.81 9.75 -15.37
CA HIS A 44 -12.39 10.42 -16.56
C HIS A 44 -13.47 11.50 -16.24
N ASP A 45 -13.18 12.79 -16.49
CA ASP A 45 -14.16 13.93 -16.43
C ASP A 45 -13.89 15.02 -17.52
N PRO A 46 -14.91 15.43 -18.31
CA PRO A 46 -14.76 16.38 -19.43
C PRO A 46 -14.78 17.91 -19.16
N VAL A 47 -15.07 18.50 -17.98
CA VAL A 47 -15.33 19.98 -17.89
C VAL A 47 -14.54 20.80 -16.81
N PRO A 48 -13.75 21.86 -17.13
CA PRO A 48 -12.96 22.68 -16.16
C PRO A 48 -13.56 24.00 -15.57
N GLY A 49 -13.27 24.27 -14.26
CA GLY A 49 -12.60 25.49 -13.68
C GLY A 49 -13.28 26.89 -13.48
N ALA A 50 -13.05 27.56 -12.31
CA ALA A 50 -13.30 29.01 -11.96
C ALA A 50 -12.68 29.38 -10.54
N PRO A 51 -12.83 30.58 -9.94
CA PRO A 51 -12.09 31.03 -8.72
C PRO A 51 -12.48 30.38 -7.38
N GLY A 52 -11.53 30.29 -6.43
CA GLY A 52 -11.67 29.57 -5.15
C GLY A 52 -11.43 28.05 -5.26
N ARG A 53 -10.81 27.61 -6.35
CA ARG A 53 -10.77 26.21 -6.77
C ARG A 53 -9.34 25.64 -6.82
N THR A 54 -9.26 24.33 -6.70
CA THR A 54 -8.06 23.50 -6.93
C THR A 54 -7.72 23.47 -8.43
N VAL A 55 -6.42 23.37 -8.78
CA VAL A 55 -5.96 23.22 -10.18
C VAL A 55 -6.39 21.91 -10.82
N SER A 56 -6.64 20.88 -10.02
CA SER A 56 -7.20 19.61 -10.48
C SER A 56 -8.68 19.55 -10.09
N ARG A 57 -9.55 19.26 -11.05
CA ARG A 57 -10.98 18.95 -10.82
C ARG A 57 -11.23 17.46 -10.59
N HIS A 58 -10.17 16.67 -10.67
CA HIS A 58 -10.21 15.23 -10.70
C HIS A 58 -9.80 14.66 -9.34
N GLY A 59 -10.33 13.49 -9.04
CA GLY A 59 -10.02 12.71 -7.85
C GLY A 59 -10.54 11.30 -8.04
N GLY A 60 -9.90 10.34 -7.39
CA GLY A 60 -10.28 8.94 -7.48
C GLY A 60 -11.07 8.63 -6.24
N PHE A 61 -12.38 8.43 -6.36
CA PHE A 61 -13.22 8.25 -5.17
C PHE A 61 -13.76 6.82 -5.10
N VAL A 62 -13.82 6.27 -3.89
CA VAL A 62 -14.51 4.99 -3.69
C VAL A 62 -16.02 5.20 -3.82
N GLY A 63 -16.73 4.18 -4.30
CA GLY A 63 -18.18 4.24 -4.39
C GLY A 63 -18.83 4.11 -3.00
N ASP A 64 -19.72 5.05 -2.67
CA ASP A 64 -20.52 5.08 -1.44
C ASP A 64 -19.71 4.89 -0.13
N PRO A 65 -18.76 5.79 0.19
CA PRO A 65 -17.90 5.66 1.36
C PRO A 65 -18.64 5.69 2.69
N PHE A 66 -19.88 6.18 2.72
CA PHE A 66 -20.67 6.35 3.94
C PHE A 66 -21.50 5.10 4.28
N HIS A 67 -21.65 4.16 3.35
CA HIS A 67 -22.40 2.92 3.56
C HIS A 67 -21.74 2.02 4.59
N PHE A 68 -22.54 1.56 5.56
CA PHE A 68 -22.05 0.71 6.64
C PHE A 68 -23.18 -0.10 7.27
N ASP A 69 -23.01 -1.43 7.31
CA ASP A 69 -23.89 -2.32 8.06
C ASP A 69 -23.55 -2.28 9.55
N ALA A 70 -24.09 -1.27 10.24
CA ALA A 70 -23.84 -1.08 11.66
C ALA A 70 -24.34 -2.27 12.51
N GLY A 71 -25.47 -2.87 12.13
CA GLY A 71 -26.07 -3.99 12.86
C GLY A 71 -25.18 -5.23 12.84
N PHE A 72 -24.55 -5.53 11.70
CA PHE A 72 -23.60 -6.62 11.56
C PHE A 72 -22.41 -6.51 12.53
N PHE A 73 -21.86 -5.31 12.72
CA PHE A 73 -20.74 -5.06 13.64
C PHE A 73 -21.17 -4.80 15.09
N GLY A 74 -22.46 -4.94 15.42
CA GLY A 74 -22.98 -4.68 16.75
C GLY A 74 -22.90 -3.20 17.16
N ILE A 75 -22.88 -2.29 16.19
CA ILE A 75 -22.74 -0.84 16.39
C ILE A 75 -24.12 -0.20 16.29
N SER A 76 -24.45 0.65 17.26
CA SER A 76 -25.74 1.35 17.24
C SER A 76 -25.81 2.36 16.07
N PRO A 77 -27.00 2.64 15.51
CA PRO A 77 -27.14 3.66 14.46
C PRO A 77 -26.62 5.04 14.87
N THR A 78 -26.73 5.40 16.16
CA THR A 78 -26.23 6.67 16.68
C THR A 78 -24.71 6.73 16.68
N GLU A 79 -24.05 5.66 17.13
CA GLU A 79 -22.59 5.57 17.07
C GLU A 79 -22.10 5.56 15.62
N ALA A 80 -22.73 4.76 14.75
CA ALA A 80 -22.37 4.67 13.34
C ALA A 80 -22.42 6.03 12.62
N ARG A 81 -23.38 6.91 12.95
CA ARG A 81 -23.44 8.27 12.40
C ARG A 81 -22.23 9.11 12.80
N GLY A 82 -21.72 8.94 14.02
CA GLY A 82 -20.54 9.66 14.53
C GLY A 82 -19.20 9.05 14.13
N MET A 83 -19.18 7.87 13.49
CA MET A 83 -17.94 7.21 13.08
C MET A 83 -17.36 7.82 11.80
N ASP A 84 -16.04 8.03 11.75
CA ASP A 84 -15.33 8.33 10.51
C ASP A 84 -15.61 7.21 9.49
N PRO A 85 -16.05 7.52 8.25
CA PRO A 85 -16.18 6.56 7.16
C PRO A 85 -14.95 5.67 6.95
N GLN A 86 -13.75 6.19 7.25
CA GLN A 86 -12.50 5.41 7.23
C GLN A 86 -12.55 4.22 8.20
N GLN A 87 -13.07 4.40 9.41
CA GLN A 87 -13.22 3.31 10.39
C GLN A 87 -14.26 2.28 9.93
N ARG A 88 -15.36 2.76 9.31
CA ARG A 88 -16.44 1.91 8.81
C ARG A 88 -15.96 1.02 7.66
N LEU A 89 -15.25 1.60 6.69
CA LEU A 89 -14.66 0.86 5.58
C LEU A 89 -13.58 -0.09 6.07
N LEU A 90 -12.74 0.34 7.01
CA LEU A 90 -11.71 -0.51 7.60
C LEU A 90 -12.32 -1.79 8.20
N LEU A 91 -13.39 -1.69 8.98
CA LEU A 91 -14.08 -2.85 9.55
C LEU A 91 -14.59 -3.83 8.47
N GLN A 92 -15.26 -3.30 7.44
CA GLN A 92 -15.77 -4.09 6.32
C GLN A 92 -14.64 -4.81 5.57
N VAL A 93 -13.58 -4.08 5.22
CA VAL A 93 -12.48 -4.63 4.41
C VAL A 93 -11.61 -5.59 5.22
N VAL A 94 -11.45 -5.38 6.53
CA VAL A 94 -10.80 -6.36 7.41
C VAL A 94 -11.59 -7.66 7.46
N TRP A 95 -12.92 -7.57 7.58
CA TRP A 95 -13.77 -8.76 7.56
C TRP A 95 -13.60 -9.56 6.27
N GLU A 96 -13.66 -8.89 5.12
CA GLU A 96 -13.47 -9.53 3.81
C GLU A 96 -12.07 -10.13 3.63
N ALA A 97 -11.03 -9.46 4.12
CA ALA A 97 -9.67 -9.99 4.05
C ALA A 97 -9.51 -11.26 4.91
N LEU A 98 -10.23 -11.37 6.02
CA LEU A 98 -10.28 -12.59 6.83
C LEU A 98 -11.07 -13.71 6.14
N GLU A 99 -12.18 -13.38 5.45
CA GLU A 99 -12.91 -14.33 4.63
C GLU A 99 -12.05 -14.87 3.47
N ASP A 100 -11.30 -13.98 2.80
CA ASP A 100 -10.34 -14.34 1.76
C ASP A 100 -9.19 -15.21 2.30
N ALA A 101 -8.75 -14.98 3.55
CA ALA A 101 -7.80 -15.85 4.25
C ALA A 101 -8.39 -17.22 4.65
N GLY A 102 -9.70 -17.43 4.49
CA GLY A 102 -10.37 -18.64 4.99
C GLY A 102 -10.47 -18.71 6.52
N ILE A 103 -10.25 -17.58 7.21
CA ILE A 103 -10.25 -17.50 8.67
C ILE A 103 -11.64 -17.05 9.14
N ARG A 104 -12.29 -17.88 9.96
CA ARG A 104 -13.52 -17.47 10.65
C ARG A 104 -13.16 -16.41 11.71
N PRO A 105 -13.74 -15.19 11.66
CA PRO A 105 -13.37 -14.14 12.63
C PRO A 105 -13.60 -14.55 14.09
N SER A 106 -14.61 -15.37 14.37
CA SER A 106 -14.87 -15.92 15.72
C SER A 106 -13.76 -16.83 16.24
N ALA A 107 -12.92 -17.39 15.38
CA ALA A 107 -11.75 -18.18 15.78
C ALA A 107 -10.56 -17.32 16.24
N LEU A 108 -10.61 -16.00 16.00
CA LEU A 108 -9.58 -15.05 16.44
C LEU A 108 -9.87 -14.44 17.81
N ALA A 109 -11.08 -14.62 18.36
CA ALA A 109 -11.45 -14.07 19.65
C ALA A 109 -10.50 -14.57 20.75
N GLY A 110 -9.95 -13.63 21.53
CA GLY A 110 -8.95 -13.86 22.56
C GLY A 110 -7.52 -14.14 22.04
N SER A 111 -7.31 -14.22 20.73
CA SER A 111 -6.01 -14.57 20.16
C SER A 111 -5.06 -13.37 20.12
N ARG A 112 -3.75 -13.63 20.02
CA ARG A 112 -2.72 -12.59 19.85
C ARG A 112 -2.65 -12.12 18.40
N THR A 113 -3.78 -11.76 17.81
CA THR A 113 -3.81 -11.13 16.49
C THR A 113 -3.47 -9.65 16.63
N GLY A 114 -2.44 -9.19 15.93
CA GLY A 114 -2.06 -7.77 15.87
C GLY A 114 -2.82 -7.01 14.77
N VAL A 115 -3.02 -5.71 14.96
CA VAL A 115 -3.69 -4.79 14.03
C VAL A 115 -2.82 -3.55 13.84
N PHE A 116 -2.36 -3.31 12.61
CA PHE A 116 -1.47 -2.22 12.24
C PHE A 116 -2.09 -1.44 11.09
N VAL A 117 -2.44 -0.17 11.30
CA VAL A 117 -3.23 0.61 10.33
C VAL A 117 -2.54 1.93 10.02
N GLY A 118 -2.25 2.15 8.74
CA GLY A 118 -1.81 3.43 8.22
C GLY A 118 -2.98 4.35 7.92
N GLN A 119 -3.01 5.55 8.50
CA GLN A 119 -4.00 6.59 8.20
C GLN A 119 -3.38 7.98 8.37
N VAL A 120 -3.54 8.85 7.39
CA VAL A 120 -2.92 10.19 7.37
C VAL A 120 -3.90 11.27 7.82
N THR A 121 -5.16 11.15 7.46
CA THR A 121 -6.16 12.21 7.63
C THR A 121 -7.31 11.77 8.53
N ALA A 122 -8.02 12.72 9.14
CA ALA A 122 -9.25 12.50 9.90
C ALA A 122 -10.25 13.62 9.60
N GLU A 123 -10.41 13.90 8.31
CA GLU A 123 -11.16 15.06 7.80
C GLU A 123 -12.65 15.02 8.20
N TYR A 124 -13.21 13.83 8.46
CA TYR A 124 -14.59 13.69 8.92
C TYR A 124 -14.78 14.39 10.28
N GLY A 125 -13.92 14.06 11.25
CA GLY A 125 -13.97 14.64 12.58
C GLY A 125 -13.75 16.16 12.59
N GLU A 126 -12.93 16.68 11.67
CA GLU A 126 -12.73 18.13 11.51
C GLU A 126 -13.99 18.85 11.02
N ARG A 127 -14.77 18.21 10.15
CA ARG A 127 -16.00 18.77 9.56
C ARG A 127 -17.22 18.62 10.44
N THR A 128 -17.27 17.55 11.25
CA THR A 128 -18.37 17.29 12.18
C THR A 128 -18.11 17.84 13.58
N GLN A 129 -17.10 18.71 13.73
CA GLN A 129 -16.86 19.38 15.00
C GLN A 129 -18.02 20.30 15.36
N ASP A 130 -18.68 19.95 16.44
CA ASP A 130 -19.64 20.78 17.12
C ASP A 130 -19.10 21.03 18.54
N PRO A 131 -18.69 22.27 18.89
CA PRO A 131 -18.19 22.61 20.22
C PRO A 131 -19.20 22.33 21.34
N GLU A 132 -20.48 22.24 21.02
CA GLU A 132 -21.56 21.96 21.97
C GLU A 132 -21.86 20.46 22.10
N ASN A 133 -21.29 19.61 21.23
CA ASN A 133 -21.44 18.16 21.30
C ASN A 133 -20.37 17.53 22.20
N ASP A 134 -20.76 17.21 23.43
CA ASP A 134 -19.92 16.57 24.45
C ASP A 134 -20.03 15.03 24.45
N ASP A 135 -20.73 14.42 23.49
CA ASP A 135 -20.83 12.96 23.39
C ASP A 135 -19.50 12.34 22.96
N VAL A 136 -18.89 11.61 23.91
CA VAL A 136 -17.63 10.89 23.72
C VAL A 136 -17.66 9.94 22.51
N ARG A 137 -18.83 9.41 22.12
CA ARG A 137 -18.97 8.54 20.94
C ARG A 137 -18.63 9.26 19.65
N TYR A 138 -18.97 10.54 19.52
CA TYR A 138 -18.59 11.35 18.35
C TYR A 138 -17.09 11.65 18.35
N THR A 139 -16.53 11.97 19.51
CA THR A 139 -15.09 12.23 19.66
C THR A 139 -14.26 10.96 19.33
N ALA A 140 -14.62 9.82 19.92
CA ALA A 140 -13.96 8.55 19.65
C ALA A 140 -14.23 8.05 18.21
N GLY A 141 -15.46 8.26 17.71
CA GLY A 141 -15.88 7.81 16.39
C GLY A 141 -15.19 8.55 15.25
N SER A 142 -14.94 9.86 15.38
CA SER A 142 -14.51 10.69 14.24
C SER A 142 -13.16 11.40 14.41
N ARG A 143 -12.73 11.69 15.64
CA ARG A 143 -11.58 12.56 15.91
C ARG A 143 -10.32 11.79 16.31
N LEU A 144 -10.49 10.75 17.13
CA LEU A 144 -9.38 9.96 17.64
C LEU A 144 -8.99 8.87 16.64
N ARG A 145 -7.97 9.15 15.80
CA ARG A 145 -7.47 8.18 14.80
C ARG A 145 -7.12 6.82 15.42
N ALA A 146 -6.54 6.83 16.62
CA ALA A 146 -6.21 5.62 17.42
C ALA A 146 -7.38 4.61 17.52
N VAL A 147 -8.63 5.09 17.47
CA VAL A 147 -9.82 4.25 17.54
C VAL A 147 -9.98 3.36 16.32
N GLY A 148 -9.42 3.70 15.15
CA GLY A 148 -9.52 2.85 13.95
C GLY A 148 -8.99 1.43 14.17
N ALA A 149 -7.70 1.31 14.54
CA ALA A 149 -7.09 0.03 14.86
C ALA A 149 -7.73 -0.62 16.11
N GLY A 150 -7.99 0.17 17.16
CA GLY A 150 -8.59 -0.33 18.40
C GLY A 150 -10.00 -0.91 18.20
N ARG A 151 -10.79 -0.32 17.29
CA ARG A 151 -12.15 -0.77 16.98
C ARG A 151 -12.16 -2.08 16.22
N VAL A 152 -11.20 -2.32 15.32
CA VAL A 152 -10.99 -3.64 14.70
C VAL A 152 -10.67 -4.68 15.77
N SER A 153 -9.72 -4.37 16.66
CA SER A 153 -9.36 -5.28 17.75
C SER A 153 -10.54 -5.56 18.67
N TYR A 154 -11.32 -4.53 19.02
CA TYR A 154 -12.51 -4.66 19.86
C TYR A 154 -13.60 -5.52 19.20
N ALA A 155 -13.92 -5.24 17.94
CA ALA A 155 -14.99 -5.93 17.20
C ALA A 155 -14.70 -7.43 17.02
N LEU A 156 -13.42 -7.81 16.95
CA LEU A 156 -12.97 -9.19 16.74
C LEU A 156 -12.38 -9.85 18.00
N ASP A 157 -12.41 -9.17 19.16
CA ASP A 157 -11.79 -9.57 20.43
C ASP A 157 -10.30 -9.96 20.32
N LEU A 158 -9.50 -9.15 19.61
CA LEU A 158 -8.07 -9.40 19.38
C LEU A 158 -7.22 -8.84 20.52
N ARG A 159 -6.19 -9.58 20.92
CA ARG A 159 -5.33 -9.27 22.08
C ARG A 159 -3.86 -9.01 21.72
N GLY A 160 -3.53 -8.94 20.43
CA GLY A 160 -2.20 -8.53 19.97
C GLY A 160 -2.01 -7.00 19.96
N PRO A 161 -0.84 -6.51 19.51
CA PRO A 161 -0.59 -5.07 19.37
C PRO A 161 -1.62 -4.41 18.45
N SER A 162 -2.16 -3.25 18.84
CA SER A 162 -3.14 -2.49 18.04
C SER A 162 -2.66 -1.06 17.87
N VAL A 163 -2.21 -0.72 16.65
CA VAL A 163 -1.44 0.49 16.39
C VAL A 163 -1.95 1.21 15.14
N MET A 164 -2.17 2.52 15.30
CA MET A 164 -2.28 3.45 14.18
C MET A 164 -0.92 4.07 13.91
N VAL A 165 -0.53 4.16 12.64
CA VAL A 165 0.74 4.76 12.22
C VAL A 165 0.49 5.84 11.17
N ASP A 166 1.19 6.96 11.32
CA ASP A 166 1.20 8.06 10.35
C ASP A 166 2.65 8.40 10.00
N THR A 167 3.04 7.99 8.81
CA THR A 167 4.29 8.36 8.14
C THR A 167 3.99 8.98 6.76
N ALA A 168 2.83 9.65 6.66
CA ALA A 168 2.15 10.07 5.44
C ALA A 168 2.06 9.00 4.33
N CYS A 169 2.63 9.21 3.14
CA CYS A 169 2.42 8.35 1.98
C CYS A 169 2.96 6.91 2.12
N SER A 170 3.79 6.65 3.15
CA SER A 170 4.32 5.31 3.45
C SER A 170 3.58 4.58 4.56
N SER A 171 2.57 5.19 5.18
CA SER A 171 1.95 4.72 6.43
C SER A 171 1.55 3.25 6.39
N SER A 172 0.86 2.79 5.32
CA SER A 172 0.44 1.39 5.24
C SER A 172 1.56 0.39 4.99
N LEU A 173 2.64 0.76 4.30
CA LEU A 173 3.79 -0.14 4.14
C LEU A 173 4.66 -0.16 5.40
N VAL A 174 4.67 0.93 6.18
CA VAL A 174 5.20 0.90 7.55
C VAL A 174 4.33 0.01 8.44
N ALA A 175 3.00 0.05 8.32
CA ALA A 175 2.11 -0.87 9.02
C ALA A 175 2.39 -2.33 8.67
N VAL A 176 2.61 -2.64 7.38
CA VAL A 176 3.04 -3.98 6.93
C VAL A 176 4.40 -4.37 7.52
N HIS A 177 5.37 -3.44 7.57
CA HIS A 177 6.66 -3.70 8.22
C HIS A 177 6.49 -4.01 9.71
N MET A 178 5.71 -3.22 10.45
CA MET A 178 5.45 -3.45 11.88
C MET A 178 4.73 -4.78 12.12
N ALA A 179 3.73 -5.11 11.28
CA ALA A 179 3.04 -6.39 11.31
C ALA A 179 4.00 -7.57 11.09
N ARG A 180 4.89 -7.47 10.09
CA ARG A 180 5.95 -8.45 9.86
C ARG A 180 6.86 -8.58 11.09
N GLN A 181 7.32 -7.47 11.69
CA GLN A 181 8.17 -7.55 12.87
C GLN A 181 7.46 -8.21 14.05
N SER A 182 6.20 -7.86 14.31
CA SER A 182 5.41 -8.44 15.40
C SER A 182 5.20 -9.96 15.24
N LEU A 183 5.05 -10.44 14.00
CA LEU A 183 5.03 -11.88 13.72
C LEU A 183 6.38 -12.55 13.97
N LEU A 184 7.49 -11.90 13.58
CA LEU A 184 8.83 -12.46 13.73
C LEU A 184 9.33 -12.45 15.18
N THR A 185 8.89 -11.49 16.00
CA THR A 185 9.20 -11.44 17.44
C THR A 185 8.24 -12.26 18.30
N GLY A 186 7.17 -12.82 17.71
CA GLY A 186 6.18 -13.62 18.43
C GLY A 186 5.20 -12.82 19.28
N GLU A 187 5.17 -11.50 19.11
CA GLU A 187 4.14 -10.62 19.70
C GLU A 187 2.76 -10.86 19.09
N SER A 188 2.73 -11.26 17.81
CA SER A 188 1.52 -11.65 17.09
C SER A 188 1.63 -13.07 16.51
N ASP A 189 0.51 -13.78 16.46
CA ASP A 189 0.39 -15.07 15.76
C ASP A 189 -0.21 -14.92 14.35
N ILE A 190 -1.08 -13.92 14.20
CA ILE A 190 -1.61 -13.40 12.94
C ILE A 190 -1.50 -11.88 13.01
N ALA A 191 -1.25 -11.20 11.91
CA ALA A 191 -1.22 -9.74 11.88
C ALA A 191 -2.06 -9.19 10.72
N ILE A 192 -2.92 -8.24 11.03
CA ILE A 192 -3.72 -7.50 10.06
C ILE A 192 -2.99 -6.18 9.81
N ALA A 193 -2.55 -5.95 8.58
CA ALA A 193 -1.95 -4.70 8.16
C ALA A 193 -2.86 -3.98 7.17
N ALA A 194 -3.13 -2.69 7.38
CA ALA A 194 -4.07 -1.93 6.58
C ALA A 194 -3.56 -0.53 6.25
N GLY A 195 -4.15 0.05 5.21
CA GLY A 195 -4.05 1.47 4.86
C GLY A 195 -5.43 2.01 4.52
N VAL A 196 -5.79 3.16 5.06
CA VAL A 196 -7.06 3.83 4.77
C VAL A 196 -6.84 5.32 4.58
N ASP A 197 -7.40 5.85 3.49
CA ASP A 197 -7.41 7.26 3.18
C ASP A 197 -8.70 7.60 2.44
N LEU A 198 -9.38 8.68 2.84
CA LEU A 198 -10.54 9.23 2.17
C LEU A 198 -10.40 10.75 2.05
N VAL A 199 -10.70 11.27 0.85
CA VAL A 199 -10.71 12.70 0.54
C VAL A 199 -12.12 13.25 0.78
N LEU A 200 -12.36 13.73 2.00
CA LEU A 200 -13.63 14.29 2.48
C LEU A 200 -13.65 15.82 2.54
N SER A 201 -12.48 16.47 2.41
CA SER A 201 -12.29 17.91 2.54
C SER A 201 -11.41 18.48 1.41
N PRO A 202 -11.71 19.68 0.88
CA PRO A 202 -10.88 20.32 -0.12
C PRO A 202 -9.62 20.98 0.46
N VAL A 203 -9.48 21.08 1.79
CA VAL A 203 -8.41 21.86 2.45
C VAL A 203 -7.02 21.41 2.01
N ASP A 204 -6.74 20.11 2.08
CA ASP A 204 -5.44 19.57 1.67
C ASP A 204 -5.23 19.66 0.16
N SER A 205 -6.29 19.47 -0.63
CA SER A 205 -6.23 19.66 -2.09
C SER A 205 -5.86 21.10 -2.46
N LEU A 206 -6.38 22.11 -1.74
CA LEU A 206 -6.00 23.51 -1.93
C LEU A 206 -4.54 23.76 -1.53
N ALA A 207 -4.07 23.17 -0.42
CA ALA A 207 -2.69 23.29 0.01
C ALA A 207 -1.71 22.63 -0.99
N TYR A 208 -2.04 21.45 -1.50
CA TYR A 208 -1.24 20.72 -2.48
C TYR A 208 -1.22 21.44 -3.83
N SER A 209 -2.36 22.01 -4.24
CA SER A 209 -2.45 22.86 -5.42
C SER A 209 -1.56 24.10 -5.30
N ARG A 210 -1.59 24.81 -4.16
CA ARG A 210 -0.68 25.95 -3.90
C ARG A 210 0.79 25.54 -3.85
N GLY A 211 1.08 24.32 -3.40
CA GLY A 211 2.41 23.73 -3.40
C GLY A 211 2.90 23.23 -4.76
N GLY A 212 2.11 23.35 -5.83
CA GLY A 212 2.45 22.84 -7.15
C GLY A 212 2.58 21.31 -7.22
N MET A 213 1.84 20.60 -6.37
CA MET A 213 1.94 19.13 -6.25
C MET A 213 0.89 18.38 -7.06
N LEU A 214 -0.23 19.03 -7.41
CA LEU A 214 -1.34 18.39 -8.10
C LEU A 214 -1.23 18.54 -9.62
N ALA A 215 -1.42 17.44 -10.35
CA ALA A 215 -1.50 17.43 -11.80
C ALA A 215 -2.78 18.12 -12.27
N PRO A 216 -2.71 19.17 -13.11
CA PRO A 216 -3.89 19.90 -13.61
C PRO A 216 -4.86 19.03 -14.41
N ASP A 217 -4.36 18.00 -15.08
CA ASP A 217 -5.14 17.05 -15.86
C ASP A 217 -5.67 15.87 -15.04
N GLY A 218 -5.35 15.82 -13.74
CA GLY A 218 -5.84 14.79 -12.84
C GLY A 218 -5.17 13.43 -12.98
N ARG A 219 -3.95 13.35 -13.53
CA ARG A 219 -3.28 12.06 -13.78
C ARG A 219 -1.90 11.96 -13.16
N CYS A 220 -1.63 10.83 -12.51
CA CYS A 220 -0.28 10.45 -12.09
C CYS A 220 0.48 9.86 -13.29
N LYS A 221 1.37 10.64 -13.90
CA LYS A 221 2.10 10.28 -15.12
C LYS A 221 3.51 9.74 -14.84
N PHE A 222 3.60 8.71 -13.99
CA PHE A 222 4.89 8.17 -13.54
C PHE A 222 5.78 7.75 -14.72
N GLY A 223 7.01 8.28 -14.75
CA GLY A 223 7.99 7.94 -15.79
C GLY A 223 7.68 8.54 -17.16
N SER A 224 6.70 9.44 -17.27
CA SER A 224 6.47 10.23 -18.48
C SER A 224 7.39 11.45 -18.54
N ALA A 225 7.65 11.95 -19.75
CA ALA A 225 8.25 13.26 -19.96
C ALA A 225 7.33 14.41 -19.46
N ASP A 226 6.01 14.17 -19.46
CA ASP A 226 4.99 15.15 -19.11
C ASP A 226 4.57 15.10 -17.63
N ALA A 227 5.33 14.42 -16.77
CA ALA A 227 5.07 14.29 -15.34
C ALA A 227 5.00 15.66 -14.64
N ASP A 228 3.82 16.07 -14.16
CA ASP A 228 3.52 17.42 -13.66
C ASP A 228 2.83 17.45 -12.28
N GLY A 229 2.74 16.31 -11.60
CA GLY A 229 2.07 16.21 -10.30
C GLY A 229 1.34 14.87 -10.11
N PHE A 230 0.63 14.77 -8.98
CA PHE A 230 -0.24 13.64 -8.67
C PHE A 230 -1.71 14.06 -8.61
N VAL A 231 -2.61 13.08 -8.63
CA VAL A 231 -4.03 13.27 -8.31
C VAL A 231 -4.34 12.56 -7.00
N ARG A 232 -5.13 13.17 -6.11
CA ARG A 232 -5.54 12.53 -4.85
C ARG A 232 -6.57 11.45 -5.11
N SER A 233 -6.59 10.43 -4.28
CA SER A 233 -7.65 9.43 -4.30
C SER A 233 -7.95 8.83 -2.94
N ASP A 234 -9.14 8.26 -2.84
CA ASP A 234 -9.57 7.38 -1.77
C ASP A 234 -8.92 6.00 -1.94
N GLY A 235 -8.74 5.29 -0.84
CA GLY A 235 -8.36 3.89 -0.89
C GLY A 235 -8.34 3.24 0.48
N VAL A 236 -8.85 2.01 0.53
CA VAL A 236 -8.70 1.10 1.67
C VAL A 236 -8.09 -0.19 1.17
N GLY A 237 -7.03 -0.65 1.81
CA GLY A 237 -6.47 -1.97 1.55
C GLY A 237 -6.06 -2.66 2.84
N VAL A 238 -6.25 -3.97 2.89
CA VAL A 238 -5.94 -4.82 4.02
C VAL A 238 -5.22 -6.06 3.52
N VAL A 239 -4.17 -6.47 4.23
CA VAL A 239 -3.53 -7.78 4.09
C VAL A 239 -3.52 -8.50 5.43
N VAL A 240 -3.83 -9.80 5.42
CA VAL A 240 -3.72 -10.68 6.57
C VAL A 240 -2.42 -11.47 6.44
N LEU A 241 -1.60 -11.41 7.48
CA LEU A 241 -0.25 -11.94 7.49
C LEU A 241 -0.08 -13.01 8.55
N ARG A 242 0.74 -14.01 8.25
CA ARG A 242 1.12 -15.07 9.18
C ARG A 242 2.55 -15.52 8.91
N ARG A 243 3.25 -16.07 9.91
CA ARG A 243 4.52 -16.78 9.67
C ARG A 243 4.27 -17.88 8.64
N LEU A 244 5.18 -18.05 7.68
CA LEU A 244 4.98 -18.98 6.56
C LEU A 244 4.79 -20.41 7.06
N ARG A 245 5.58 -20.84 8.05
CA ARG A 245 5.47 -22.18 8.63
C ARG A 245 4.11 -22.38 9.28
N ASP A 246 3.66 -21.41 10.08
CA ASP A 246 2.34 -21.46 10.72
C ASP A 246 1.19 -21.44 9.71
N ALA A 247 1.37 -20.75 8.57
CA ALA A 247 0.40 -20.73 7.48
C ALA A 247 0.32 -22.10 6.77
N GLU A 248 1.47 -22.74 6.53
CA GLU A 248 1.55 -24.09 5.96
C GLU A 248 0.93 -25.12 6.93
N ASP A 249 1.25 -25.03 8.23
CA ASP A 249 0.72 -25.92 9.27
C ASP A 249 -0.79 -25.76 9.47
N ALA A 250 -1.31 -24.53 9.36
CA ALA A 250 -2.74 -24.25 9.46
C ALA A 250 -3.52 -24.55 8.17
N GLY A 251 -2.83 -24.79 7.05
CA GLY A 251 -3.45 -24.97 5.74
C GLY A 251 -4.03 -23.68 5.16
N ASP A 252 -3.48 -22.52 5.55
CA ASP A 252 -3.90 -21.21 5.05
C ASP A 252 -3.56 -21.04 3.56
N PRO A 253 -4.36 -20.28 2.79
CA PRO A 253 -4.07 -20.00 1.39
C PRO A 253 -2.91 -19.00 1.24
N VAL A 254 -1.68 -19.51 1.10
CA VAL A 254 -0.50 -18.66 0.87
C VAL A 254 -0.58 -18.02 -0.53
N GLN A 255 -0.97 -16.74 -0.60
CA GLN A 255 -1.08 -15.99 -1.84
C GLN A 255 0.26 -15.40 -2.27
N ALA A 256 1.02 -14.89 -1.30
CA ALA A 256 2.41 -14.53 -1.49
C ALA A 256 3.24 -14.61 -0.20
N VAL A 257 4.55 -14.41 -0.28
CA VAL A 257 5.48 -14.36 0.86
C VAL A 257 6.31 -13.08 0.82
N ILE A 258 6.28 -12.33 1.93
CA ILE A 258 7.09 -11.15 2.19
C ILE A 258 8.47 -11.59 2.69
N ARG A 259 9.47 -11.56 1.81
CA ARG A 259 10.83 -12.02 2.13
C ARG A 259 11.53 -11.07 3.11
N GLY A 260 11.45 -9.78 2.84
CA GLY A 260 12.05 -8.76 3.69
C GLY A 260 11.36 -7.42 3.55
N SER A 261 11.57 -6.58 4.57
CA SER A 261 11.24 -5.17 4.53
C SER A 261 12.21 -4.34 5.36
N ALA A 262 12.25 -3.05 5.06
CA ALA A 262 13.11 -2.08 5.74
C ALA A 262 12.36 -0.78 5.99
N VAL A 263 12.79 -0.01 6.98
CA VAL A 263 12.21 1.28 7.37
C VAL A 263 13.38 2.24 7.65
N THR A 264 13.57 3.28 6.83
CA THR A 264 14.68 4.24 6.98
C THR A 264 14.25 5.71 6.80
N ASN A 265 15.17 6.66 7.04
CA ASN A 265 14.93 8.10 6.93
C ASN A 265 16.05 8.81 6.14
N ASP A 266 15.71 9.71 5.22
CA ASP A 266 16.73 10.46 4.45
C ASP A 266 17.56 11.45 5.31
N GLY A 267 17.19 11.66 6.57
CA GLY A 267 17.79 12.63 7.48
C GLY A 267 17.82 14.02 6.87
N ARG A 268 19.03 14.60 6.82
CA ARG A 268 19.31 15.90 6.18
C ARG A 268 19.59 15.79 4.67
N GLY A 269 19.64 14.59 4.11
CA GLY A 269 20.12 14.33 2.74
C GLY A 269 19.30 15.00 1.64
N GLY A 270 17.99 15.23 1.86
CA GLY A 270 17.15 15.95 0.90
C GLY A 270 17.37 17.46 0.87
N GLY A 271 18.12 18.03 1.81
CA GLY A 271 18.35 19.48 1.97
C GLY A 271 17.12 20.28 2.44
N LEU A 272 15.92 19.85 2.06
CA LEU A 272 14.62 20.36 2.49
C LEU A 272 13.70 19.20 2.86
N LEU A 273 12.72 19.46 3.72
CA LEU A 273 11.74 18.47 4.19
C LEU A 273 11.07 17.62 3.12
N LEU A 274 10.74 18.26 2.00
CA LEU A 274 9.88 17.74 0.93
C LEU A 274 10.70 17.32 -0.29
N ARG A 275 12.01 17.17 -0.14
CA ARG A 275 12.90 16.74 -1.20
C ARG A 275 13.42 15.35 -0.89
N PHE A 276 13.35 14.50 -1.90
CA PHE A 276 13.84 13.13 -1.84
C PHE A 276 15.35 13.11 -2.07
N ALA A 277 16.05 12.25 -1.34
CA ALA A 277 17.46 11.99 -1.56
C ALA A 277 17.61 10.64 -2.27
N VAL A 278 18.36 10.62 -3.39
CA VAL A 278 18.70 9.37 -4.08
C VAL A 278 19.35 8.40 -3.11
N SER A 279 20.32 8.86 -2.32
CA SER A 279 21.06 8.03 -1.35
C SER A 279 20.16 7.41 -0.26
N GLY A 280 19.15 8.14 0.20
CA GLY A 280 18.19 7.62 1.19
C GLY A 280 17.30 6.51 0.61
N GLN A 281 16.84 6.69 -0.62
CA GLN A 281 16.09 5.66 -1.35
C GLN A 281 16.95 4.44 -1.70
N VAL A 282 18.22 4.64 -2.10
CA VAL A 282 19.15 3.53 -2.31
C VAL A 282 19.39 2.76 -1.01
N ALA A 283 19.55 3.46 0.12
CA ALA A 283 19.79 2.84 1.42
C ALA A 283 18.61 1.95 1.85
N VAL A 284 17.36 2.42 1.74
CA VAL A 284 16.19 1.57 2.07
C VAL A 284 16.05 0.38 1.13
N LEU A 285 16.29 0.56 -0.17
CA LEU A 285 16.18 -0.53 -1.15
C LEU A 285 17.20 -1.63 -0.85
N ARG A 286 18.45 -1.24 -0.57
CA ARG A 286 19.51 -2.18 -0.17
C ARG A 286 19.21 -2.85 1.17
N GLU A 287 18.69 -2.10 2.15
CA GLU A 287 18.35 -2.64 3.46
C GLU A 287 17.19 -3.65 3.38
N ALA A 288 16.18 -3.41 2.55
CA ALA A 288 15.11 -4.38 2.34
C ALA A 288 15.58 -5.62 1.59
N ALA A 289 16.46 -5.45 0.59
CA ALA A 289 17.08 -6.58 -0.09
C ALA A 289 17.92 -7.44 0.86
N ARG A 290 18.70 -6.78 1.75
CA ARG A 290 19.46 -7.43 2.83
C ARG A 290 18.54 -8.18 3.80
N SER A 291 17.47 -7.53 4.25
CA SER A 291 16.42 -8.10 5.11
C SER A 291 15.72 -9.31 4.46
N ALA A 292 15.63 -9.33 3.13
CA ALA A 292 15.06 -10.42 2.33
C ALA A 292 16.06 -11.54 1.98
N GLY A 293 17.35 -11.34 2.24
CA GLY A 293 18.42 -12.25 1.81
C GLY A 293 18.57 -12.32 0.29
N VAL A 294 18.24 -11.26 -0.45
CA VAL A 294 18.31 -11.22 -1.92
C VAL A 294 19.28 -10.14 -2.41
N HIS A 295 19.89 -10.36 -3.56
CA HIS A 295 20.65 -9.32 -4.24
C HIS A 295 19.69 -8.31 -4.92
N PRO A 296 19.87 -6.98 -4.76
CA PRO A 296 19.01 -5.98 -5.41
C PRO A 296 18.93 -6.11 -6.94
N ALA A 297 20.04 -6.50 -7.59
CA ALA A 297 20.08 -6.77 -9.03
C ALA A 297 19.29 -8.01 -9.45
N GLY A 298 18.76 -8.80 -8.51
CA GLY A 298 17.90 -9.96 -8.75
C GLY A 298 16.40 -9.65 -8.77
N LEU A 299 15.98 -8.41 -8.47
CA LEU A 299 14.57 -8.00 -8.51
C LEU A 299 14.07 -7.97 -9.96
N ASP A 300 12.92 -8.59 -10.27
CA ASP A 300 12.36 -8.60 -11.63
C ASP A 300 11.46 -7.39 -11.90
N TYR A 301 10.87 -6.83 -10.84
CA TYR A 301 9.96 -5.70 -10.91
C TYR A 301 10.02 -4.87 -9.63
N VAL A 302 9.82 -3.56 -9.73
CA VAL A 302 9.48 -2.71 -8.58
C VAL A 302 8.22 -1.89 -8.87
N GLU A 303 7.22 -2.08 -8.03
CA GLU A 303 6.09 -1.18 -7.87
C GLU A 303 6.61 0.09 -7.16
N ALA A 304 6.84 1.14 -7.94
CA ALA A 304 7.40 2.40 -7.49
C ALA A 304 6.38 3.21 -6.67
N HIS A 305 6.89 4.18 -5.93
CA HIS A 305 6.04 5.21 -5.34
C HIS A 305 5.38 6.00 -6.46
N GLY A 306 6.16 6.42 -7.46
CA GLY A 306 5.71 6.92 -8.74
C GLY A 306 4.51 7.85 -8.67
N SER A 307 4.73 9.01 -8.04
CA SER A 307 3.69 10.03 -7.88
C SER A 307 3.40 10.79 -9.17
N GLY A 308 4.26 10.70 -10.20
CA GLY A 308 4.09 11.47 -11.43
C GLY A 308 4.66 12.88 -11.30
N THR A 309 5.60 13.10 -10.38
CA THR A 309 6.27 14.39 -10.20
C THR A 309 7.62 14.36 -10.91
N GLN A 310 7.91 15.33 -11.78
CA GLN A 310 9.17 15.34 -12.56
C GLN A 310 10.43 15.14 -11.70
N VAL A 311 10.50 15.84 -10.55
CA VAL A 311 11.66 15.74 -9.64
C VAL A 311 11.64 14.43 -8.85
N GLY A 312 10.48 14.03 -8.32
CA GLY A 312 10.37 12.83 -7.49
C GLY A 312 10.63 11.56 -8.29
N ASP A 313 10.01 11.44 -9.45
CA ASP A 313 10.20 10.32 -10.38
C ASP A 313 11.67 10.23 -10.81
N GLY A 314 12.30 11.37 -11.12
CA GLY A 314 13.72 11.39 -11.47
C GLY A 314 14.66 10.97 -10.34
N VAL A 315 14.32 11.26 -9.08
CA VAL A 315 15.08 10.75 -7.91
C VAL A 315 14.86 9.25 -7.75
N GLU A 316 13.61 8.79 -7.86
CA GLU A 316 13.25 7.39 -7.67
C GLU A 316 13.85 6.48 -8.75
N LEU A 317 13.77 6.85 -10.02
CA LEU A 317 14.37 6.09 -11.12
C LEU A 317 15.89 5.95 -10.97
N ARG A 318 16.58 7.03 -10.56
CA ARG A 318 18.03 6.98 -10.29
C ARG A 318 18.35 6.09 -9.10
N ALA A 319 17.56 6.17 -8.02
CA ALA A 319 17.76 5.32 -6.85
C ALA A 319 17.52 3.84 -7.15
N LEU A 320 16.51 3.52 -7.94
CA LEU A 320 16.25 2.16 -8.41
C LEU A 320 17.38 1.65 -9.28
N ALA A 321 17.86 2.45 -10.23
CA ALA A 321 19.00 2.11 -11.07
C ALA A 321 20.27 1.88 -10.25
N GLU A 322 20.60 2.78 -9.32
CA GLU A 322 21.79 2.68 -8.46
C GLU A 322 21.68 1.48 -7.49
N ALA A 323 20.51 1.21 -6.93
CA ALA A 323 20.31 0.01 -6.12
C ALA A 323 20.41 -1.27 -6.97
N ALA A 324 19.90 -1.24 -8.20
CA ALA A 324 19.86 -2.38 -9.11
C ALA A 324 21.23 -2.73 -9.75
N THR A 325 22.18 -1.80 -9.75
CA THR A 325 23.53 -1.97 -10.33
C THR A 325 24.66 -1.87 -9.32
N GLY A 326 24.45 -1.11 -8.25
CA GLY A 326 25.45 -0.80 -7.24
C GLY A 326 25.16 -1.54 -5.94
N GLY A 327 26.16 -2.29 -5.47
CA GLY A 327 26.21 -2.87 -4.15
C GLY A 327 27.42 -3.80 -4.07
N PRO A 328 28.07 -3.93 -2.90
CA PRO A 328 29.00 -5.04 -2.70
C PRO A 328 28.27 -6.35 -2.93
N ASP A 329 29.00 -7.42 -3.28
CA ASP A 329 28.56 -8.81 -3.12
C ASP A 329 28.23 -9.02 -1.63
N GLY A 330 27.04 -8.57 -1.23
CA GLY A 330 26.57 -8.71 0.14
C GLY A 330 26.29 -10.18 0.41
N PRO A 331 26.10 -10.57 1.68
CA PRO A 331 25.75 -11.95 2.04
C PRO A 331 24.35 -12.40 1.53
N GLY A 332 23.71 -11.64 0.62
CA GLY A 332 22.42 -11.94 0.01
C GLY A 332 22.57 -12.79 -1.25
N GLY A 333 21.54 -13.59 -1.56
CA GLY A 333 21.60 -14.68 -2.53
C GLY A 333 22.18 -14.33 -3.90
N HIS A 334 22.85 -15.30 -4.52
CA HIS A 334 23.63 -15.17 -5.77
C HIS A 334 22.83 -14.89 -7.05
N ARG A 335 21.52 -14.63 -6.94
CA ARG A 335 20.65 -14.41 -8.08
C ARG A 335 20.73 -12.95 -8.54
N THR A 336 21.14 -12.76 -9.79
CA THR A 336 21.03 -11.50 -10.52
C THR A 336 20.12 -11.68 -11.74
N ARG A 337 19.55 -10.58 -12.25
CA ARG A 337 18.88 -10.58 -13.57
C ARG A 337 19.91 -10.91 -14.67
N PRO A 338 19.50 -11.53 -15.79
CA PRO A 338 20.40 -11.73 -16.92
C PRO A 338 20.98 -10.42 -17.44
N GLU A 339 22.20 -10.47 -17.97
CA GLU A 339 22.87 -9.30 -18.54
C GLU A 339 22.02 -8.67 -19.65
N GLY A 340 21.94 -7.34 -19.65
CA GLY A 340 21.11 -6.59 -20.61
C GLY A 340 19.61 -6.56 -20.29
N VAL A 341 19.11 -7.27 -19.26
CA VAL A 341 17.70 -7.22 -18.86
C VAL A 341 17.48 -6.09 -17.83
N PRO A 342 16.72 -5.03 -18.16
CA PRO A 342 16.49 -3.92 -17.26
C PRO A 342 15.59 -4.30 -16.09
N LEU A 343 15.70 -3.56 -14.98
CA LEU A 343 14.72 -3.64 -13.90
C LEU A 343 13.39 -3.05 -14.38
N ARG A 344 12.33 -3.86 -14.39
CA ARG A 344 11.00 -3.35 -14.75
C ARG A 344 10.40 -2.53 -13.61
N VAL A 345 9.75 -1.44 -13.93
CA VAL A 345 9.08 -0.57 -12.96
C VAL A 345 7.68 -0.19 -13.42
N GLY A 346 6.83 0.15 -12.46
CA GLY A 346 5.53 0.74 -12.72
C GLY A 346 4.91 1.34 -11.47
N SER A 347 3.74 1.93 -11.61
CA SER A 347 3.02 2.53 -10.47
C SER A 347 1.51 2.34 -10.63
N VAL A 348 0.87 1.82 -9.60
CA VAL A 348 -0.59 1.69 -9.46
C VAL A 348 -1.28 3.05 -9.51
N LYS A 349 -0.55 4.13 -9.17
CA LYS A 349 -1.12 5.48 -9.13
C LYS A 349 -1.54 5.97 -10.51
N SER A 350 -1.00 5.41 -11.59
CA SER A 350 -1.48 5.71 -12.94
C SER A 350 -2.92 5.22 -13.18
N ASN A 351 -3.41 4.26 -12.41
CA ASN A 351 -4.76 3.70 -12.55
C ASN A 351 -5.75 4.32 -11.55
N ILE A 352 -5.33 4.41 -10.28
CA ILE A 352 -6.21 4.77 -9.16
C ILE A 352 -5.80 6.04 -8.43
N GLY A 353 -4.80 6.77 -8.92
CA GLY A 353 -4.27 7.99 -8.29
C GLY A 353 -3.51 7.72 -7.00
N HIS A 354 -3.21 8.78 -6.28
CA HIS A 354 -2.48 8.72 -5.02
C HIS A 354 -3.43 8.62 -3.82
N ALA A 355 -3.72 7.39 -3.41
CA ALA A 355 -4.40 7.11 -2.16
C ALA A 355 -3.37 7.14 -1.03
N GLU A 356 -3.27 8.27 -0.32
CA GLU A 356 -2.09 8.71 0.44
C GLU A 356 -1.62 7.62 1.40
N ALA A 357 -2.48 7.24 2.35
CA ALA A 357 -2.18 6.19 3.32
C ALA A 357 -2.22 4.77 2.74
N ALA A 358 -2.76 4.55 1.54
CA ALA A 358 -3.03 3.23 0.96
C ALA A 358 -1.95 2.77 -0.03
N GLY A 359 -0.67 3.02 0.25
CA GLY A 359 0.48 2.39 -0.44
C GLY A 359 0.41 0.85 -0.49
N ILE A 360 -0.37 0.23 0.40
CA ILE A 360 -0.79 -1.18 0.36
C ILE A 360 -1.49 -1.59 -0.95
N ALA A 361 -2.08 -0.66 -1.71
CA ALA A 361 -2.60 -0.93 -3.05
C ALA A 361 -1.50 -1.44 -4.00
N GLY A 362 -0.28 -0.90 -3.87
CA GLY A 362 0.89 -1.38 -4.61
C GLY A 362 1.30 -2.79 -4.18
N LEU A 363 1.22 -3.11 -2.89
CA LEU A 363 1.45 -4.47 -2.38
C LEU A 363 0.40 -5.45 -2.91
N ILE A 364 -0.89 -5.11 -2.83
CA ILE A 364 -1.98 -5.93 -3.34
C ILE A 364 -1.81 -6.16 -4.85
N LYS A 365 -1.47 -5.11 -5.63
CA LYS A 365 -1.13 -5.24 -7.05
C LYS A 365 0.01 -6.24 -7.25
N VAL A 366 1.09 -6.14 -6.50
CA VAL A 366 2.25 -7.05 -6.63
C VAL A 366 1.90 -8.50 -6.25
N VAL A 367 1.09 -8.72 -5.23
CA VAL A 367 0.59 -10.06 -4.89
C VAL A 367 -0.28 -10.62 -6.01
N LEU A 368 -1.16 -9.80 -6.60
CA LEU A 368 -1.98 -10.18 -7.74
C LEU A 368 -1.15 -10.46 -9.00
N MET A 369 -0.10 -9.68 -9.25
CA MET A 369 0.85 -9.94 -10.34
C MET A 369 1.50 -11.31 -10.19
N ALA A 370 1.91 -11.68 -8.97
CA ALA A 370 2.48 -12.99 -8.69
C ALA A 370 1.44 -14.11 -8.90
N ARG A 371 0.19 -13.90 -8.45
CA ARG A 371 -0.92 -14.84 -8.60
C ARG A 371 -1.32 -15.08 -10.06
N HIS A 372 -1.45 -14.02 -10.85
CA HIS A 372 -1.90 -14.05 -12.24
C HIS A 372 -0.76 -14.15 -13.26
N ARG A 373 0.49 -14.04 -12.79
CA ARG A 373 1.71 -14.12 -13.59
C ARG A 373 1.78 -13.09 -14.73
N LEU A 374 1.29 -11.88 -14.45
CA LEU A 374 1.21 -10.78 -15.40
C LEU A 374 1.58 -9.47 -14.70
N ILE A 375 2.35 -8.62 -15.36
CA ILE A 375 2.64 -7.24 -14.95
C ILE A 375 1.72 -6.31 -15.74
N PRO A 376 0.73 -5.65 -15.10
CA PRO A 376 -0.10 -4.65 -15.77
C PRO A 376 0.71 -3.44 -16.24
N ALA A 377 0.26 -2.82 -17.32
CA ALA A 377 0.85 -1.59 -17.83
C ALA A 377 0.71 -0.42 -16.83
N SER A 378 1.72 0.45 -16.80
CA SER A 378 1.62 1.78 -16.22
C SER A 378 1.09 2.74 -17.27
N LEU A 379 0.09 3.53 -16.91
CA LEU A 379 -0.64 4.39 -17.84
C LEU A 379 0.02 5.78 -17.94
N HIS A 380 -0.41 6.54 -18.96
CA HIS A 380 -0.10 7.96 -19.15
C HIS A 380 1.38 8.32 -19.39
N ALA A 381 2.17 7.38 -19.91
CA ALA A 381 3.56 7.60 -20.31
C ALA A 381 3.80 7.27 -21.80
N PRO A 382 3.13 7.97 -22.75
CA PRO A 382 3.35 7.74 -24.18
C PRO A 382 4.79 8.07 -24.58
N VAL A 383 5.32 9.18 -24.06
CA VAL A 383 6.72 9.58 -24.19
C VAL A 383 7.40 9.35 -22.84
N PRO A 384 8.35 8.41 -22.73
CA PRO A 384 9.04 8.16 -21.48
C PRO A 384 9.96 9.33 -21.11
N ASN A 385 10.21 9.50 -19.82
CA ASN A 385 11.21 10.41 -19.30
C ASN A 385 12.59 10.09 -19.93
N ALA A 386 13.42 11.10 -20.18
CA ALA A 386 14.75 10.91 -20.76
C ALA A 386 15.66 9.95 -19.96
N LEU A 387 15.41 9.79 -18.66
CA LEU A 387 16.10 8.80 -17.81
C LEU A 387 15.76 7.34 -18.16
N LEU A 388 14.67 7.11 -18.87
CA LEU A 388 14.19 5.80 -19.33
C LEU A 388 14.43 5.59 -20.83
N SER A 389 15.04 6.56 -21.52
CA SER A 389 15.41 6.43 -22.94
C SER A 389 16.66 5.56 -23.11
N ASP A 390 16.67 4.72 -24.16
CA ASP A 390 17.77 3.89 -24.69
C ASP A 390 19.05 3.82 -23.82
N GLY A 391 18.99 3.00 -22.76
CA GLY A 391 20.16 2.65 -21.96
C GLY A 391 20.66 3.71 -20.96
N ALA A 392 19.96 4.85 -20.81
CA ALA A 392 20.34 5.89 -19.86
C ALA A 392 20.36 5.37 -18.40
N LEU A 393 19.41 4.51 -18.05
CA LEU A 393 19.40 3.72 -16.83
C LEU A 393 19.00 2.27 -17.17
N PRO A 394 19.49 1.26 -16.43
CA PRO A 394 19.06 -0.14 -16.60
C PRO A 394 17.71 -0.39 -15.94
N VAL A 395 16.74 0.48 -16.23
CA VAL A 395 15.38 0.51 -15.70
C VAL A 395 14.42 0.73 -16.86
N GLU A 396 13.33 -0.04 -16.90
CA GLU A 396 12.32 -0.01 -17.96
C GLU A 396 10.94 0.19 -17.36
N LEU A 397 10.20 1.19 -17.85
CA LEU A 397 8.78 1.37 -17.49
C LEU A 397 7.92 0.37 -18.26
N VAL A 398 7.13 -0.42 -17.53
CA VAL A 398 6.19 -1.37 -18.14
C VAL A 398 5.00 -0.60 -18.70
N ARG A 399 4.95 -0.43 -20.03
CA ARG A 399 3.89 0.31 -20.75
C ARG A 399 2.85 -0.59 -21.41
N GLU A 400 3.08 -1.90 -21.41
CA GLU A 400 2.18 -2.91 -21.93
C GLU A 400 2.09 -4.09 -20.97
N ASN A 401 0.95 -4.78 -20.94
CA ASN A 401 0.76 -5.94 -20.09
C ASN A 401 1.80 -7.01 -20.42
N THR A 402 2.71 -7.27 -19.49
CA THR A 402 3.89 -8.10 -19.73
C THR A 402 3.80 -9.39 -18.89
N PRO A 403 3.90 -10.59 -19.48
CA PRO A 403 3.88 -11.83 -18.71
C PRO A 403 5.12 -11.94 -17.82
N LEU A 404 4.97 -12.46 -16.61
CA LEU A 404 6.12 -12.87 -15.80
C LEU A 404 6.76 -14.13 -16.44
N PRO A 405 8.06 -14.39 -16.29
CA PRO A 405 8.72 -15.58 -16.86
C PRO A 405 8.05 -16.88 -16.37
N ALA A 406 7.71 -17.80 -17.27
CA ALA A 406 7.02 -19.06 -16.94
C ALA A 406 7.94 -20.14 -16.35
N GLU A 407 9.22 -20.07 -16.72
CA GLU A 407 10.26 -20.99 -16.29
C GLU A 407 11.32 -20.23 -15.49
N GLY A 408 12.04 -20.95 -14.63
CA GLY A 408 13.10 -20.40 -13.80
C GLY A 408 12.70 -20.18 -12.33
N PRO A 409 13.56 -19.52 -11.54
CA PRO A 409 13.26 -19.23 -10.15
C PRO A 409 12.04 -18.30 -10.07
N PRO A 410 11.29 -18.36 -8.97
CA PRO A 410 10.12 -17.52 -8.82
C PRO A 410 10.45 -16.01 -8.91
N PRO A 411 9.51 -15.19 -9.42
CA PRO A 411 9.76 -13.77 -9.60
C PRO A 411 9.97 -13.06 -8.25
N LEU A 412 10.90 -12.11 -8.21
CA LEU A 412 11.16 -11.23 -7.07
C LEU A 412 10.59 -9.85 -7.38
N LEU A 413 9.47 -9.51 -6.74
CA LEU A 413 8.75 -8.27 -6.99
C LEU A 413 8.86 -7.36 -5.76
N GLY A 414 9.38 -6.15 -5.93
CA GLY A 414 9.49 -5.15 -4.87
C GLY A 414 8.33 -4.14 -4.89
N VAL A 415 8.04 -3.55 -3.75
CA VAL A 415 7.18 -2.35 -3.61
C VAL A 415 8.00 -1.26 -2.94
N SER A 416 7.85 0.01 -3.34
CA SER A 416 8.55 1.16 -2.77
C SER A 416 7.57 2.30 -2.48
N PRO A 417 7.47 2.81 -1.24
CA PRO A 417 6.84 4.07 -0.93
C PRO A 417 7.91 5.14 -0.71
N CYS A 418 7.64 6.35 -1.17
CA CYS A 418 8.45 7.53 -0.85
C CYS A 418 7.68 8.51 0.05
N ARG A 419 8.43 9.24 0.89
CA ARG A 419 8.12 9.99 2.14
C ARG A 419 6.70 10.50 2.43
N GLY A 420 6.45 10.64 3.75
CA GLY A 420 5.59 11.64 4.39
C GLY A 420 6.27 12.88 5.02
N ARG A 421 5.49 13.92 5.38
CA ARG A 421 5.89 15.32 5.70
C ARG A 421 6.34 15.57 7.17
N CYS A 422 7.26 16.55 7.40
CA CYS A 422 7.23 17.62 8.48
C CYS A 422 8.60 18.18 8.97
N ARG A 423 8.71 19.52 9.13
CA ARG A 423 9.51 20.29 10.13
C ARG A 423 8.56 21.35 10.67
N SER A 424 8.46 21.46 11.98
CA SER A 424 8.07 22.70 12.64
C SER A 424 9.28 23.65 12.67
N ARG A 425 9.13 24.89 12.17
CA ARG A 425 9.84 26.03 12.77
C ARG A 425 8.87 26.67 13.74
N SER A 426 9.19 26.51 15.02
CA SER A 426 8.47 27.06 16.16
C SER A 426 8.30 28.58 16.06
N ARG A 427 7.04 29.06 16.04
CA ARG A 427 6.58 30.13 16.91
C ARG A 427 5.13 29.83 17.33
N GLY A 428 4.97 29.37 18.56
CA GLY A 428 3.76 29.44 19.38
C GLY A 428 2.52 28.69 18.90
N CYS A 429 2.36 27.43 19.32
CA CYS A 429 1.15 26.84 19.94
C CYS A 429 1.45 25.37 20.24
N GLY A 430 1.11 24.93 21.46
CA GLY A 430 1.48 23.62 22.02
C GLY A 430 0.72 22.44 21.40
N GLY A 431 1.35 21.26 21.44
CA GLY A 431 0.77 19.98 21.00
C GLY A 431 1.81 19.04 20.39
N ASN A 432 1.90 17.82 20.90
CA ASN A 432 3.01 16.87 20.78
C ASN A 432 3.18 16.12 19.43
N TRP A 433 4.38 15.51 19.32
CA TRP A 433 4.86 14.40 18.45
C TRP A 433 5.33 14.76 17.04
N ALA A 434 6.66 14.85 16.90
CA ALA A 434 7.37 14.92 15.63
C ALA A 434 7.84 13.50 15.22
N SER A 435 7.11 12.83 14.32
CA SER A 435 7.58 11.62 13.64
C SER A 435 8.34 11.99 12.36
N SER A 436 9.46 11.30 12.14
CA SER A 436 10.38 11.54 11.02
C SER A 436 10.11 10.53 9.90
N PRO A 437 10.18 10.90 8.61
CA PRO A 437 9.72 10.09 7.48
C PRO A 437 10.37 8.71 7.33
N THR A 438 9.60 7.79 6.76
CA THR A 438 9.93 6.38 6.67
C THR A 438 9.79 5.87 5.24
N CYS A 439 10.79 5.19 4.68
CA CYS A 439 10.65 4.43 3.42
C CYS A 439 10.47 2.94 3.72
N ALA A 440 9.54 2.23 3.08
CA ALA A 440 9.20 0.85 3.41
C ALA A 440 9.09 -0.07 2.19
N SER A 441 10.15 -0.76 1.80
CA SER A 441 10.09 -1.71 0.68
C SER A 441 9.76 -3.13 1.11
N GLY A 442 8.98 -3.87 0.30
CA GLY A 442 8.57 -5.25 0.58
C GLY A 442 8.69 -6.11 -0.67
N THR A 443 9.17 -7.36 -0.54
CA THR A 443 9.32 -8.31 -1.65
C THR A 443 8.30 -9.44 -1.54
N ALA A 444 7.38 -9.59 -2.51
CA ALA A 444 6.34 -10.62 -2.48
C ALA A 444 6.62 -11.78 -3.46
N TRP A 445 6.37 -13.02 -3.04
CA TRP A 445 6.50 -14.25 -3.84
C TRP A 445 5.23 -15.09 -3.84
N ALA A 446 4.67 -15.56 -4.97
CA ALA A 446 3.61 -16.57 -4.97
C ALA A 446 4.16 -18.00 -5.16
N ARG A 447 3.79 -18.93 -4.26
CA ARG A 447 3.80 -20.38 -4.55
C ARG A 447 2.40 -20.82 -4.94
N TRP A 448 2.29 -21.75 -5.87
CA TRP A 448 1.08 -22.58 -5.96
C TRP A 448 1.50 -24.05 -5.79
N PRO A 449 0.93 -24.82 -4.85
CA PRO A 449 1.08 -26.26 -4.85
C PRO A 449 0.21 -26.87 -5.97
N PRO A 450 0.63 -27.97 -6.61
CA PRO A 450 -0.18 -28.61 -7.63
C PRO A 450 -1.37 -29.32 -6.97
N ARG A 451 -2.59 -28.89 -7.34
CA ARG A 451 -3.88 -29.57 -7.18
C ARG A 451 -4.48 -29.59 -5.77
N ILE A 452 -5.58 -28.84 -5.57
CA ILE A 452 -6.91 -29.34 -5.16
C ILE A 452 -7.92 -28.20 -5.46
N TRP A 453 -8.87 -28.46 -6.36
CA TRP A 453 -10.04 -27.61 -6.61
C TRP A 453 -11.27 -28.50 -6.39
N ARG A 454 -12.25 -28.03 -5.61
CA ARG A 454 -13.70 -28.04 -5.93
C ARG A 454 -14.56 -27.60 -4.73
N ALA A 455 -15.56 -26.77 -5.07
CA ALA A 455 -16.78 -26.38 -4.33
C ALA A 455 -16.63 -25.21 -3.34
N ARG A 456 -17.48 -24.17 -3.32
CA ARG A 456 -18.73 -23.84 -4.05
C ARG A 456 -19.03 -22.35 -3.85
N SER A 457 -19.37 -21.64 -4.92
CA SER A 457 -20.15 -20.40 -4.88
C SER A 457 -21.63 -20.73 -4.70
N ARG A 458 -22.28 -20.23 -3.64
CA ARG A 458 -23.74 -20.10 -3.55
C ARG A 458 -24.11 -18.94 -2.62
N TRP A 459 -24.29 -17.76 -3.17
CA TRP A 459 -25.25 -16.79 -2.63
C TRP A 459 -26.37 -16.66 -3.65
N ARG A 460 -27.56 -17.09 -3.24
CA ARG A 460 -28.82 -16.89 -3.98
C ARG A 460 -29.28 -15.46 -3.70
N THR A 461 -29.62 -14.74 -4.76
CA THR A 461 -30.51 -13.58 -4.70
C THR A 461 -31.87 -13.99 -4.13
N PRO A 462 -32.54 -13.15 -3.32
CA PRO A 462 -33.94 -13.37 -2.97
C PRO A 462 -34.83 -13.03 -4.18
N PRO A 463 -35.91 -13.79 -4.45
CA PRO A 463 -36.86 -13.49 -5.52
C PRO A 463 -37.85 -12.40 -5.06
N PRO A 464 -38.66 -11.84 -5.99
CA PRO A 464 -39.08 -10.44 -6.01
C PRO A 464 -40.05 -10.01 -4.91
#